data_AF-A0A7C5VQW5-F1
#
_entry.id   AF-A0A7C5VQW5-F1
#
_cell.length_a   1.000
_cell.length_b   1.000
_cell.length_c   1.000
_cell.angle_alpha   90.00
_cell.angle_beta   90.00
_cell.angle_gamma   90.00
#
_symmetry.space_group_name_H-M   'P 1'
#
loop_
_entity.id
_entity.type
_entity.pdbx_description
1 polymer ?
#
loop_
_entity_poly.entity_id
_entity_poly.type
_entity_poly.pdbx_seq_one_letter_code
_entity_poly.pdbx_strand_id
1 'polypeptide(L)' 'ETMCCGAGGGNYWLDIKRTRRENLLRLEELLRTGAETVVTECPFCLAMLEDARRVLGVEDRVSIRDISELLKPVERD' A
#
# COMPACT_ATOMS: atom_id res chain seq x y z
N GLU A 1 -14.87 -3.75 1.56
CA GLU A 1 -14.21 -4.97 2.06
C GLU A 1 -12.75 -4.63 2.37
N THR A 2 -11.97 -5.53 2.95
CA THR A 2 -10.54 -5.29 3.18
C THR A 2 -9.75 -6.55 2.86
N MET A 3 -8.78 -6.46 1.96
CA MET A 3 -7.91 -7.57 1.57
C MET A 3 -6.42 -7.24 1.72
N CYS A 4 -5.60 -8.29 1.82
CA CYS A 4 -4.15 -8.22 2.00
C CYS A 4 -3.44 -7.60 0.79
N CYS A 5 -2.29 -6.93 1.01
CA CYS A 5 -1.42 -6.40 -0.05
C CYS A 5 -0.64 -7.50 -0.81
N GLY A 6 -0.62 -8.73 -0.30
CA GLY A 6 0.02 -9.89 -0.93
C GLY A 6 1.46 -10.16 -0.50
N ALA A 7 2.12 -9.32 0.30
CA ALA A 7 3.53 -9.52 0.68
C ALA A 7 3.78 -10.59 1.76
N GLY A 8 2.81 -10.84 2.64
CA GLY A 8 2.97 -11.75 3.78
C GLY A 8 3.29 -13.19 3.36
N GLY A 9 3.85 -13.99 4.26
CA GLY A 9 4.16 -15.41 3.98
C GLY A 9 5.32 -15.62 2.99
N GLY A 10 6.24 -14.65 2.88
CA GLY A 10 7.41 -14.72 1.98
C GLY A 10 7.14 -14.27 0.55
N ASN A 11 5.89 -13.95 0.21
CA ASN A 11 5.46 -13.56 -1.14
C ASN A 11 6.09 -12.25 -1.65
N TYR A 12 6.58 -11.39 -0.76
CA TYR A 12 7.38 -10.23 -1.17
C TYR A 12 8.65 -10.62 -1.96
N TRP A 13 9.23 -11.78 -1.65
CA TRP A 13 10.48 -12.25 -2.25
C TRP A 13 10.27 -13.33 -3.31
N LEU A 14 9.20 -14.11 -3.17
CA LEU A 14 8.91 -15.23 -4.05
C LEU A 14 8.16 -14.76 -5.29
N ASP A 15 8.68 -15.07 -6.46
CA ASP A 15 7.95 -14.90 -7.72
C ASP A 15 6.94 -16.05 -7.89
N ILE A 16 5.73 -15.84 -7.39
CA ILE A 16 4.62 -16.77 -7.54
C ILE A 16 3.83 -16.38 -8.77
N LYS A 17 3.66 -17.34 -9.71
CA LYS A 17 2.78 -17.16 -10.87
C LYS A 17 1.35 -16.87 -10.42
N ARG A 18 0.84 -15.71 -10.79
CA ARG A 18 -0.54 -15.26 -10.55
C ARG A 18 -1.08 -14.62 -11.81
N THR A 19 -2.40 -14.71 -12.01
CA THR A 19 -3.09 -13.95 -13.07
C THR A 19 -2.96 -12.45 -12.84
N ARG A 20 -3.03 -12.03 -11.57
CA ARG A 20 -2.87 -10.63 -11.16
C ARG A 20 -2.34 -10.59 -9.73
N ARG A 21 -1.49 -9.60 -9.43
CA ARG A 21 -0.94 -9.40 -8.07
C ARG A 21 -1.97 -8.72 -7.15
N GLU A 22 -2.01 -9.13 -5.89
CA GLU A 22 -2.97 -8.66 -4.90
C GLU A 22 -2.83 -7.16 -4.62
N ASN A 23 -1.60 -6.62 -4.64
CA ASN A 23 -1.37 -5.20 -4.45
C ASN A 23 -2.07 -4.35 -5.52
N LEU A 24 -2.14 -4.81 -6.77
CA LEU A 24 -2.85 -4.12 -7.85
C LEU A 24 -4.37 -4.14 -7.63
N LEU A 25 -4.92 -5.28 -7.21
CA LEU A 25 -6.34 -5.41 -6.88
C LEU A 25 -6.70 -4.51 -5.69
N ARG A 26 -5.85 -4.52 -4.66
CA ARG A 26 -6.05 -3.71 -3.46
C ARG A 26 -5.98 -2.22 -3.76
N LEU A 27 -5.02 -1.78 -4.58
CA LEU A 27 -4.91 -0.36 -4.92
C LEU A 27 -6.10 0.13 -5.76
N GLU A 28 -6.58 -0.65 -6.72
CA GLU A 28 -7.80 -0.29 -7.45
C GLU A 28 -9.02 -0.17 -6.54
N GLU A 29 -9.14 -1.04 -5.54
CA GLU A 29 -10.18 -0.94 -4.54
C GLU A 29 -10.07 0.37 -3.75
N LEU A 30 -8.87 0.72 -3.31
CA LEU A 30 -8.60 1.97 -2.59
C LEU A 30 -8.92 3.19 -3.46
N LEU A 31 -8.55 3.18 -4.75
CA LEU A 31 -8.86 4.26 -5.68
C LEU A 31 -10.36 4.48 -5.87
N ARG A 32 -11.19 3.41 -5.82
CA ARG A 32 -12.66 3.53 -5.91
C ARG A 32 -13.28 4.26 -4.72
N THR A 33 -12.58 4.35 -3.59
CA THR A 33 -13.08 5.08 -2.42
C THR A 33 -12.98 6.61 -2.60
N GLY A 34 -12.18 7.09 -3.55
CA GLY A 34 -11.88 8.51 -3.72
C GLY A 34 -10.90 9.08 -2.71
N ALA A 35 -10.24 8.23 -1.91
CA ALA A 35 -9.23 8.66 -0.95
C ALA A 35 -8.00 9.28 -1.65
N GLU A 36 -7.60 10.46 -1.19
CA GLU A 36 -6.38 11.14 -1.65
C GLU A 36 -5.12 10.62 -0.93
N THR A 37 -5.30 10.01 0.25
CA THR A 37 -4.22 9.43 1.06
C THR A 37 -4.64 8.08 1.60
N VAL A 38 -3.78 7.09 1.41
CA VAL A 38 -3.86 5.76 2.04
C VAL A 38 -2.75 5.65 3.05
N VAL A 39 -3.12 5.31 4.29
CA VAL A 39 -2.18 5.16 5.40
C VAL A 39 -2.02 3.68 5.73
N THR A 40 -0.79 3.25 5.98
CA THR A 40 -0.48 1.89 6.41
C THR A 40 0.44 1.92 7.63
N GLU A 41 0.36 0.90 8.47
CA GLU A 41 1.29 0.70 9.60
C GLU A 41 2.33 -0.41 9.32
N CYS A 42 2.31 -0.96 8.10
CA CYS A 42 3.12 -2.12 7.72
C CYS A 42 4.05 -1.71 6.57
N PRO A 43 5.39 -1.81 6.75
CA PRO A 43 6.34 -1.41 5.72
C PRO A 43 6.21 -2.25 4.43
N PHE A 44 5.72 -3.49 4.52
CA PHE A 44 5.40 -4.29 3.35
C PHE A 44 4.15 -3.81 2.62
N CYS A 45 3.11 -3.40 3.33
CA CYS A 45 1.94 -2.78 2.71
C CYS A 45 2.33 -1.49 2.00
N LEU A 46 3.13 -0.64 2.64
CA LEU A 46 3.67 0.57 2.04
C LEU A 46 4.41 0.25 0.74
N ALA A 47 5.40 -0.65 0.77
CA ALA A 47 6.19 -1.01 -0.40
C ALA A 47 5.34 -1.61 -1.53
N MET A 48 4.42 -2.53 -1.21
CA MET A 48 3.57 -3.18 -2.21
C MET A 48 2.54 -2.24 -2.83
N LEU A 49 1.92 -1.36 -2.04
CA LEU A 49 0.95 -0.40 -2.57
C LEU A 49 1.65 0.70 -3.37
N GLU A 50 2.85 1.10 -2.97
CA GLU A 50 3.67 2.04 -3.72
C GLU A 50 4.17 1.43 -5.05
N ASP A 51 4.53 0.14 -5.07
CA ASP A 51 4.77 -0.63 -6.31
C ASP A 51 3.53 -0.63 -7.21
N ALA A 52 2.36 -0.99 -6.66
CA ALA A 52 1.11 -0.97 -7.40
C ALA A 52 0.78 0.43 -7.96
N ARG A 53 1.08 1.48 -7.18
CA ARG A 53 0.84 2.88 -7.58
C ARG A 53 1.61 3.24 -8.84
N ARG A 54 2.87 2.81 -8.92
CA ARG A 54 3.72 2.99 -10.10
C ARG A 54 3.27 2.13 -11.28
N VAL A 55 2.95 0.86 -11.03
CA VAL A 55 2.51 -0.07 -12.09
C VAL A 55 1.21 0.40 -12.75
N LEU A 56 0.29 0.99 -11.98
CA LEU A 56 -0.97 1.53 -12.50
C LEU A 56 -0.85 2.96 -13.06
N GLY A 57 0.28 3.64 -12.88
CA GLY A 57 0.48 5.02 -13.37
C GLY A 57 -0.45 6.03 -12.72
N VAL A 58 -0.70 5.90 -11.41
CA VAL A 58 -1.66 6.72 -10.64
C VAL A 58 -0.98 7.52 -9.54
N GLU A 59 0.31 7.82 -9.71
CA GLU A 59 1.10 8.52 -8.72
C GLU A 59 0.51 9.88 -8.32
N ASP A 60 -0.08 10.59 -9.28
CA ASP A 60 -0.68 11.92 -9.06
C ASP A 60 -2.08 11.87 -8.43
N ARG A 61 -2.65 10.66 -8.21
CA ARG A 61 -4.03 10.50 -7.76
C ARG A 61 -4.18 10.14 -6.28
N VAL A 62 -3.20 9.43 -5.72
CA VAL A 62 -3.26 8.94 -4.34
C VAL A 62 -1.85 8.88 -3.74
N SER A 63 -1.70 9.33 -2.50
CA SER A 63 -0.48 9.16 -1.73
C SER A 63 -0.56 7.92 -0.85
N ILE A 64 0.53 7.16 -0.76
CA ILE A 64 0.66 6.03 0.18
C ILE A 64 1.67 6.44 1.26
N ARG A 65 1.27 6.38 2.53
CA ARG A 65 2.09 6.88 3.64
C ARG A 65 2.14 5.89 4.80
N ASP A 66 3.25 5.87 5.52
CA ASP A 66 3.33 5.20 6.81
C ASP A 66 2.63 6.03 7.90
N ILE A 67 1.98 5.36 8.86
CA ILE A 67 1.29 6.02 9.98
C ILE A 67 2.24 6.91 10.78
N SER A 68 3.51 6.52 10.93
CA SER A 68 4.51 7.30 11.66
C SER A 68 4.77 8.68 11.06
N GLU A 69 4.58 8.86 9.74
CA GLU A 69 4.75 10.16 9.08
C GLU A 69 3.62 11.15 9.40
N LEU A 70 2.54 10.68 10.02
CA LEU A 70 1.40 11.50 10.43
C LEU A 70 1.42 11.85 11.92
N LEU A 71 2.29 11.16 12.69
CA LEU A 71 2.43 11.41 14.11
C LEU A 71 3.33 12.62 14.36
N LYS A 72 2.95 13.43 15.34
CA LYS A 72 3.83 14.48 15.87
C LYS A 72 4.92 13.83 16.72
N PRO A 73 6.14 14.40 16.76
CA PRO A 73 7.15 13.99 17.74
C PRO A 73 6.55 14.06 19.15
N VAL A 74 6.80 13.01 19.93
CA VAL A 74 6.40 13.00 21.35
C VAL A 74 7.48 13.79 22.11
N GLU A 75 7.09 14.93 22.65
CA GLU A 75 7.92 15.66 23.62
C GLU A 75 7.94 14.86 24.93
N ARG A 76 9.14 14.62 25.46
CA ARG A 76 9.33 13.97 26.76
C ARG A 76 9.73 15.07 27.73
N ASP A 77 8.90 15.30 28.75
CA ASP A 77 9.25 16.12 29.92
C ASP A 77 10.52 15.59 30.62
#